data_AF-A0A2G8JAQ2-F1
#
_entry.id   AF-A0A2G8JAQ2-F1
#
_cell.length_a   1.000
_cell.length_b   1.000
_cell.length_c   1.000
_cell.angle_alpha   90.00
_cell.angle_beta   90.00
_cell.angle_gamma   90.00
#
_symmetry.space_group_name_H-M   'P 1'
#
loop_
_entity.id
_entity.type
_entity.pdbx_description
1 polymer ?
#
loop_
_entity_poly.entity_id
_entity_poly.type
_entity_poly.pdbx_seq_one_letter_code
_entity_poly.pdbx_strand_id
1 'polypeptide(L)'
;MNHGPEDEFIENRAITCRMLTAVTDDPSQPTRRVYNTVVQEELIDDVPMFNTVRSQLERCKASLIPPIPHTVEEVVIADEWAETWGGRRYLSLQDNDWGNLVFCTDSSYGKLQQCSVLYMDGTFKTCPTPYTQFFTIHGLYHGRVLPFVMGLMTERTVGAYRQILQHVKAKVREVSGHRLRPRRVVIDFELALITANETEFRQAVISGCYFHFCQSLWRRVQQLDLAADTDGADA
;
A
#
# COMPACT_ATOMS: atom_id res chain seq x y z
N MET A 1 -27.27 37.60 15.50
CA MET A 1 -28.40 37.12 14.68
C MET A 1 -28.49 35.64 15.00
N ASN A 2 -29.52 35.19 15.70
CA ASN A 2 -29.62 33.80 16.16
C ASN A 2 -30.27 33.02 15.02
N HIS A 3 -29.50 32.25 14.26
CA HIS A 3 -30.02 31.43 13.16
C HIS A 3 -30.95 30.35 13.74
N GLY A 4 -32.11 30.16 13.15
CA GLY A 4 -33.06 29.15 13.60
C GLY A 4 -32.58 27.74 13.23
N PRO A 5 -33.04 26.68 13.92
CA PRO A 5 -32.67 25.30 13.61
C PRO A 5 -33.07 24.83 12.20
N GLU A 6 -34.00 25.54 11.54
CA GLU A 6 -34.37 25.28 10.14
C GLU A 6 -33.33 25.80 9.14
N ASP A 7 -32.69 26.95 9.42
CA ASP A 7 -31.65 27.53 8.55
C ASP A 7 -30.38 26.67 8.59
N GLU A 8 -29.98 26.24 9.79
CA GLU A 8 -28.85 25.33 10.03
C GLU A 8 -29.04 23.98 9.30
N PHE A 9 -30.28 23.46 9.27
CA PHE A 9 -30.61 22.23 8.56
C PHE A 9 -30.49 22.38 7.04
N ILE A 10 -30.93 23.52 6.48
CA ILE A 10 -30.86 23.80 5.05
C ILE A 10 -29.40 23.98 4.61
N GLU A 11 -28.60 24.70 5.38
CA GLU A 11 -27.17 24.92 5.11
C GLU A 11 -26.38 23.61 5.15
N ASN A 12 -26.58 22.81 6.20
CA ASN A 12 -25.96 21.48 6.32
C ASN A 12 -26.31 20.56 5.13
N ARG A 13 -27.55 20.64 4.65
CA ARG A 13 -28.00 19.87 3.49
C ARG A 13 -27.35 20.38 2.20
N ALA A 14 -27.23 21.71 2.03
CA ALA A 14 -26.58 22.31 0.87
C ALA A 14 -25.08 21.94 0.80
N ILE A 15 -24.37 21.99 1.93
CA ILE A 15 -22.97 21.56 2.04
C ILE A 15 -22.84 20.08 1.69
N THR A 16 -23.72 19.24 2.23
CA THR A 16 -23.73 17.79 1.91
C THR A 16 -23.98 17.55 0.43
N CYS A 17 -24.89 18.29 -0.21
CA CYS A 17 -25.11 18.23 -1.66
C CYS A 17 -23.85 18.60 -2.45
N ARG A 18 -23.11 19.65 -2.05
CA ARG A 18 -21.84 20.01 -2.70
C ARG A 18 -20.79 18.89 -2.57
N MET A 19 -20.67 18.28 -1.39
CA MET A 19 -19.79 17.13 -1.20
C MET A 19 -20.18 15.95 -2.11
N LEU A 20 -21.48 15.68 -2.29
CA LEU A 20 -21.97 14.64 -3.20
C LEU A 20 -21.68 14.98 -4.67
N THR A 21 -21.84 16.25 -5.08
CA THR A 21 -21.47 16.70 -6.42
C THR A 21 -19.97 16.51 -6.66
N ALA A 22 -19.11 16.91 -5.72
CA ALA A 22 -17.67 16.72 -5.84
C ALA A 22 -17.27 15.24 -5.91
N VAL A 23 -17.94 14.35 -5.17
CA VAL A 23 -17.77 12.88 -5.32
C VAL A 23 -18.25 12.39 -6.69
N THR A 24 -19.30 13.01 -7.25
CA THR A 24 -19.83 12.64 -8.57
C THR A 24 -18.89 13.06 -9.69
N ASP A 25 -18.29 14.24 -9.56
CA ASP A 25 -17.37 14.81 -10.54
C ASP A 25 -16.02 14.07 -10.55
N ASP A 26 -15.54 13.60 -9.40
CA ASP A 26 -14.32 12.82 -9.26
C ASP A 26 -14.47 11.73 -8.16
N PRO A 27 -15.05 10.56 -8.51
CA PRO A 27 -15.25 9.47 -7.56
C PRO A 27 -13.93 8.80 -7.16
N SER A 28 -12.82 9.10 -7.83
CA SER A 28 -11.51 8.54 -7.51
C SER A 28 -11.02 9.03 -6.14
N GLN A 29 -11.33 10.27 -5.74
CA GLN A 29 -10.81 10.86 -4.52
C GLN A 29 -11.29 10.18 -3.24
N PRO A 30 -10.46 10.11 -2.18
CA PRO A 30 -10.91 9.70 -0.86
C PRO A 30 -12.00 10.65 -0.34
N THR A 31 -13.10 10.10 0.18
CA THR A 31 -14.24 10.88 0.73
C THR A 31 -13.81 11.88 1.80
N ARG A 32 -12.80 11.55 2.61
CA ARG A 32 -12.20 12.45 3.59
C ARG A 32 -11.49 13.65 2.96
N ARG A 33 -10.88 13.47 1.79
CA ARG A 33 -10.23 14.55 1.04
C ARG A 33 -11.29 15.49 0.47
N VAL A 34 -12.31 14.95 -0.19
CA VAL A 34 -13.45 15.74 -0.69
C VAL A 34 -14.08 16.57 0.43
N TYR A 35 -14.35 15.94 1.58
CA TYR A 35 -14.85 16.63 2.77
C TYR A 35 -13.93 17.79 3.17
N ASN A 36 -12.62 17.54 3.37
CA ASN A 36 -11.70 18.58 3.79
C ASN A 36 -11.62 19.74 2.79
N THR A 37 -11.63 19.45 1.48
CA THR A 37 -11.58 20.47 0.42
C THR A 37 -12.82 21.37 0.47
N VAL A 38 -14.01 20.79 0.45
CA VAL A 38 -15.28 21.55 0.49
C VAL A 38 -15.37 22.39 1.76
N VAL A 39 -14.97 21.84 2.90
CA VAL A 39 -14.97 22.57 4.18
C VAL A 39 -14.00 23.74 4.19
N GLN A 40 -12.82 23.59 3.58
CA GLN A 40 -11.83 24.66 3.48
C GLN A 40 -12.27 25.79 2.53
N GLU A 41 -12.95 25.47 1.43
CA GLU A 41 -13.42 26.45 0.44
C GLU A 41 -14.54 27.34 0.98
N GLU A 42 -15.36 26.82 1.89
CA GLU A 42 -16.59 27.49 2.33
C GLU A 42 -16.39 28.52 3.44
N LEU A 43 -15.28 28.47 4.22
CA LEU A 43 -15.06 29.34 5.39
C LEU A 43 -16.25 29.35 6.38
N ILE A 44 -17.01 28.26 6.46
CA ILE A 44 -18.20 28.14 7.31
C ILE A 44 -17.82 27.59 8.69
N ASP A 45 -18.31 28.23 9.76
CA ASP A 45 -18.09 27.80 11.16
C ASP A 45 -18.94 26.57 11.55
N ASP A 46 -20.08 26.38 10.89
CA ASP A 46 -21.03 25.30 11.16
C ASP A 46 -21.13 24.31 9.99
N VAL A 47 -20.37 23.22 10.10
CA VAL A 47 -20.18 22.21 9.05
C VAL A 47 -20.54 20.85 9.62
N PRO A 48 -21.23 19.99 8.85
CA PRO A 48 -21.61 18.68 9.35
C PRO A 48 -20.35 17.85 9.61
N MET A 49 -20.28 17.20 10.77
CA MET A 49 -19.16 16.31 11.10
C MET A 49 -18.98 15.23 10.02
N PHE A 50 -17.73 14.96 9.62
CA PHE A 50 -17.42 13.96 8.59
C PHE A 50 -18.11 12.61 8.84
N ASN A 51 -18.15 12.13 10.09
CA ASN A 51 -18.77 10.84 10.41
C ASN A 51 -20.28 10.81 10.11
N THR A 52 -20.95 11.97 10.14
CA THR A 52 -22.38 12.12 9.82
C THR A 52 -22.62 11.98 8.31
N VAL A 53 -21.73 12.54 7.48
CA VAL A 53 -21.86 12.52 6.01
C VAL A 53 -21.16 11.35 5.34
N ARG A 54 -20.20 10.70 6.02
CA ARG A 54 -19.34 9.64 5.46
C ARG A 54 -20.15 8.55 4.77
N SER A 55 -21.17 8.00 5.41
CA SER A 55 -21.97 6.91 4.83
C SER A 55 -22.71 7.32 3.55
N GLN A 56 -23.10 8.60 3.42
CA GLN A 56 -23.73 9.11 2.20
C GLN A 56 -22.70 9.26 1.08
N LEU A 57 -21.54 9.83 1.38
CA LEU A 57 -20.44 9.99 0.43
C LEU A 57 -19.91 8.64 -0.07
N GLU A 58 -19.68 7.67 0.82
CA GLU A 58 -19.22 6.33 0.44
C GLU A 58 -20.24 5.59 -0.42
N ARG A 59 -21.55 5.73 -0.14
CA ARG A 59 -22.60 5.11 -0.98
C ARG A 59 -22.68 5.74 -2.36
N CYS A 60 -22.59 7.07 -2.44
CA CYS A 60 -22.53 7.79 -3.71
C CYS A 60 -21.31 7.33 -4.53
N LYS A 61 -20.12 7.34 -3.91
CA LYS A 61 -18.89 6.85 -4.53
C LYS A 61 -19.02 5.39 -5.01
N ALA A 62 -19.52 4.50 -4.16
CA ALA A 62 -19.69 3.08 -4.50
C ALA A 62 -20.63 2.83 -5.69
N SER A 63 -21.57 3.75 -5.95
CA SER A 63 -22.45 3.67 -7.12
C SER A 63 -21.80 4.13 -8.44
N LEU A 64 -20.62 4.77 -8.36
CA LEU A 64 -19.92 5.38 -9.48
C LEU A 64 -18.62 4.64 -9.84
N ILE A 65 -18.04 3.89 -8.91
CA ILE A 65 -16.81 3.12 -9.14
C ILE A 65 -17.10 1.64 -9.43
N PRO A 66 -16.20 0.93 -10.11
CA PRO A 66 -16.33 -0.51 -10.33
C PRO A 66 -16.50 -1.29 -9.01
N PRO A 67 -17.27 -2.40 -9.02
CA PRO A 67 -17.38 -3.26 -7.85
C PRO A 67 -16.02 -3.87 -7.48
N ILE A 68 -15.88 -4.30 -6.22
CA ILE A 68 -14.68 -5.00 -5.76
C ILE A 68 -14.56 -6.30 -6.56
N PRO A 69 -13.43 -6.53 -7.25
CA PRO A 69 -13.23 -7.75 -8.05
C PRO A 69 -13.15 -8.98 -7.15
N HIS A 70 -13.74 -10.08 -7.62
CA HIS A 70 -13.75 -11.37 -6.94
C HIS A 70 -12.61 -12.28 -7.41
N THR A 71 -12.17 -12.13 -8.65
CA THR A 71 -11.06 -12.88 -9.24
C THR A 71 -10.00 -11.95 -9.83
N VAL A 72 -8.79 -12.48 -10.06
CA VAL A 72 -7.69 -11.69 -10.61
C VAL A 72 -8.00 -11.20 -12.02
N GLU A 73 -8.70 -12.02 -12.81
CA GLU A 73 -9.07 -11.73 -14.19
C GLU A 73 -10.00 -10.50 -14.28
N GLU A 74 -10.81 -10.27 -13.24
CA GLU A 74 -11.69 -9.11 -13.13
C GLU A 74 -10.95 -7.83 -12.73
N VAL A 75 -9.72 -7.93 -12.23
CA VAL A 75 -8.93 -6.77 -11.82
C VAL A 75 -8.48 -6.02 -13.08
N VAL A 76 -8.96 -4.79 -13.23
CA VAL A 76 -8.55 -3.86 -14.29
C VAL A 76 -8.17 -2.53 -13.64
N ILE A 77 -6.89 -2.16 -13.72
CA ILE A 77 -6.39 -0.86 -13.25
C ILE A 77 -5.99 -0.06 -14.47
N ALA A 78 -6.77 0.97 -14.80
CA ALA A 78 -6.59 1.79 -15.98
C ALA A 78 -6.75 3.29 -15.67
N ASP A 79 -6.33 4.12 -16.63
CA ASP A 79 -6.50 5.57 -16.60
C ASP A 79 -6.00 6.22 -15.30
N GLU A 80 -6.81 7.04 -14.66
CA GLU A 80 -6.51 7.74 -13.40
C GLU A 80 -6.11 6.81 -12.25
N TRP A 81 -6.59 5.56 -12.25
CA TRP A 81 -6.28 4.56 -11.21
C TRP A 81 -4.88 3.96 -11.37
N ALA A 82 -4.29 4.07 -12.57
CA ALA A 82 -2.92 3.64 -12.85
C ALA A 82 -1.87 4.71 -12.49
N GLU A 83 -2.30 5.90 -12.05
CA GLU A 83 -1.44 7.05 -11.78
C GLU A 83 -1.45 7.47 -10.31
N THR A 84 -0.42 8.21 -9.90
CA THR A 84 -0.44 8.97 -8.65
C THR A 84 -1.36 10.19 -8.80
N TRP A 85 -1.81 10.77 -7.69
CA TRP A 85 -2.54 12.06 -7.67
C TRP A 85 -1.82 13.23 -8.39
N GLY A 86 -0.54 13.11 -8.69
CA GLY A 86 0.23 14.08 -9.47
C GLY A 86 0.39 13.71 -10.95
N GLY A 87 -0.45 12.83 -11.50
CA GLY A 87 -0.43 12.46 -12.93
C GLY A 87 0.81 11.67 -13.38
N ARG A 88 1.44 10.95 -12.46
CA ARG A 88 2.62 10.10 -12.75
C ARG A 88 2.20 8.65 -12.76
N ARG A 89 2.59 7.90 -13.79
CA ARG A 89 2.41 6.45 -13.85
C ARG A 89 2.91 5.79 -12.56
N TYR A 90 2.04 4.98 -11.95
CA TYR A 90 2.30 4.28 -10.70
C TYR A 90 2.11 2.78 -10.84
N LEU A 91 1.08 2.33 -11.56
CA LEU A 91 0.97 0.94 -11.97
C LEU A 91 2.11 0.63 -12.94
N SER A 92 3.05 -0.19 -12.48
CA SER A 92 4.26 -0.53 -13.19
C SER A 92 4.18 -1.90 -13.86
N LEU A 93 3.45 -2.84 -13.27
CA LEU A 93 3.13 -4.15 -13.84
C LEU A 93 1.69 -4.50 -13.48
N GLN A 94 0.96 -5.01 -14.47
CA GLN A 94 -0.24 -5.78 -14.24
C GLN A 94 -0.15 -7.06 -15.06
N ASP A 95 0.02 -8.19 -14.38
CA ASP A 95 0.12 -9.52 -14.96
C ASP A 95 -0.93 -10.40 -14.28
N ASN A 96 -2.12 -10.45 -14.88
CA ASN A 96 -3.24 -11.22 -14.35
C ASN A 96 -3.00 -12.73 -14.48
N ASP A 97 -2.22 -13.18 -15.48
CA ASP A 97 -1.91 -14.60 -15.69
C ASP A 97 -1.04 -15.16 -14.54
N TRP A 98 -0.09 -14.35 -14.06
CA TRP A 98 0.71 -14.68 -12.89
C TRP A 98 0.11 -14.18 -11.56
N GLY A 99 -1.00 -13.45 -11.62
CA GLY A 99 -1.64 -12.84 -10.46
C GLY A 99 -0.73 -11.85 -9.70
N ASN A 100 0.05 -11.05 -10.44
CA ASN A 100 0.97 -10.07 -9.87
C ASN A 100 0.64 -8.65 -10.34
N LEU A 101 0.56 -7.73 -9.38
CA LEU A 101 0.61 -6.29 -9.63
C LEU A 101 1.87 -5.70 -9.02
N VAL A 102 2.45 -4.69 -9.68
CA VAL A 102 3.55 -3.91 -9.13
C VAL A 102 3.24 -2.44 -9.27
N PHE A 103 3.37 -1.71 -8.16
CA PHE A 103 3.21 -0.26 -8.09
C PHE A 103 4.54 0.38 -7.69
N CYS A 104 5.02 1.28 -8.55
CA CYS A 104 6.23 2.04 -8.34
C CYS A 104 6.31 3.14 -9.42
N THR A 105 6.74 4.34 -9.03
CA THR A 105 7.04 5.40 -10.01
C THR A 105 8.46 5.25 -10.56
N ASP A 106 8.72 5.78 -11.75
CA ASP A 106 10.07 5.81 -12.32
C ASP A 106 11.07 6.55 -11.41
N SER A 107 10.65 7.63 -10.73
CA SER A 107 11.50 8.31 -9.73
C SER A 107 11.85 7.40 -8.55
N SER A 108 10.90 6.59 -8.07
CA SER A 108 11.14 5.59 -7.03
C SER A 108 12.11 4.49 -7.50
N TYR A 109 11.99 4.02 -8.75
CA TYR A 109 12.98 3.09 -9.32
C TYR A 109 14.38 3.70 -9.40
N GLY A 110 14.50 4.96 -9.82
CA GLY A 110 15.78 5.68 -9.85
C GLY A 110 16.42 5.85 -8.46
N LYS A 111 15.61 6.02 -7.41
CA LYS A 111 16.09 6.06 -6.02
C LYS A 111 16.47 4.67 -5.51
N LEU A 112 15.64 3.67 -5.79
CA LEU A 112 15.90 2.26 -5.43
C LEU A 112 17.23 1.77 -6.01
N GLN A 113 17.57 2.20 -7.22
CA GLN A 113 18.85 1.88 -7.86
C GLN A 113 20.07 2.28 -7.02
N GLN A 114 19.96 3.37 -6.25
CA GLN A 114 21.05 3.92 -5.44
C GLN A 114 21.18 3.20 -4.09
N CYS A 115 20.22 2.36 -3.72
CA CYS A 115 20.19 1.66 -2.44
C CYS A 115 21.17 0.47 -2.45
N SER A 116 22.12 0.48 -1.52
CA SER A 116 23.06 -0.64 -1.31
C SER A 116 22.48 -1.76 -0.45
N VAL A 117 21.42 -1.48 0.31
CA VAL A 117 20.71 -2.45 1.14
C VAL A 117 19.23 -2.39 0.79
N LEU A 118 18.64 -3.56 0.52
CA LEU A 118 17.21 -3.71 0.33
C LEU A 118 16.61 -4.49 1.49
N TYR A 119 15.36 -4.16 1.81
CA TYR A 119 14.54 -4.92 2.75
C TYR A 119 13.27 -5.33 2.02
N MET A 120 12.89 -6.60 2.10
CA MET A 120 11.65 -7.06 1.48
C MET A 120 10.81 -7.78 2.50
N ASP A 121 9.52 -7.47 2.49
CA ASP A 121 8.57 -7.98 3.46
C ASP A 121 7.21 -8.21 2.82
N GLY A 122 6.52 -9.22 3.33
CA GLY A 122 5.23 -9.66 2.86
C GLY A 122 4.21 -9.68 3.99
N THR A 123 3.08 -9.00 3.82
CA THR A 123 2.00 -8.95 4.82
C THR A 123 0.68 -9.46 4.26
N PHE A 124 -0.04 -10.20 5.13
CA PHE A 124 -1.25 -10.94 4.78
C PHE A 124 -2.52 -10.21 5.22
N LYS A 125 -2.53 -9.66 6.45
CA LYS A 125 -3.75 -9.20 7.13
C LYS A 125 -4.43 -8.03 6.43
N THR A 126 -3.72 -7.32 5.58
CA THR A 126 -4.16 -6.10 4.90
C THR A 126 -4.20 -6.26 3.38
N CYS A 127 -4.04 -7.48 2.86
CA CYS A 127 -4.06 -7.71 1.42
C CYS A 127 -5.51 -7.67 0.88
N PRO A 128 -5.80 -6.87 -0.16
CA PRO A 128 -7.11 -6.85 -0.80
C PRO A 128 -7.36 -8.11 -1.63
N THR A 129 -8.56 -8.69 -1.49
CA THR A 129 -9.09 -9.69 -2.43
C THR A 129 -9.06 -9.13 -3.86
N PRO A 130 -8.69 -9.93 -4.89
CA PRO A 130 -8.43 -11.38 -4.88
C PRO A 130 -7.02 -11.81 -4.48
N TYR A 131 -6.14 -10.88 -4.13
CA TYR A 131 -4.75 -11.18 -3.79
C TYR A 131 -4.62 -11.69 -2.36
N THR A 132 -3.57 -12.48 -2.09
CA THR A 132 -3.34 -13.10 -0.78
C THR A 132 -2.09 -12.55 -0.09
N GLN A 133 -1.26 -11.82 -0.82
CA GLN A 133 -0.01 -11.25 -0.35
C GLN A 133 0.17 -9.80 -0.79
N PHE A 134 0.40 -8.90 0.17
CA PHE A 134 0.93 -7.57 -0.10
C PHE A 134 2.44 -7.59 0.14
N PHE A 135 3.20 -7.43 -0.94
CA PHE A 135 4.66 -7.50 -0.93
C PHE A 135 5.27 -6.10 -1.07
N THR A 136 6.36 -5.83 -0.38
CA THR A 136 7.02 -4.53 -0.41
C THR A 136 8.53 -4.66 -0.55
N ILE A 137 9.14 -3.74 -1.32
CA ILE A 137 10.58 -3.58 -1.40
C ILE A 137 10.93 -2.19 -0.90
N HIS A 138 11.69 -2.17 0.19
CA HIS A 138 12.26 -0.98 0.78
C HIS A 138 13.75 -0.89 0.44
N GLY A 139 14.27 0.33 0.41
CA GLY A 139 15.69 0.59 0.23
C GLY A 139 16.23 1.50 1.31
N LEU A 140 17.47 1.28 1.73
CA LEU A 140 18.22 2.23 2.55
C LEU A 140 18.69 3.40 1.67
N TYR A 141 17.95 4.50 1.71
CA TYR A 141 18.19 5.69 0.90
C TYR A 141 18.46 6.90 1.81
N HIS A 142 19.62 7.54 1.63
CA HIS A 142 20.09 8.65 2.48
C HIS A 142 19.94 8.39 4.00
N GLY A 143 20.32 7.18 4.45
CA GLY A 143 20.29 6.80 5.86
C GLY A 143 18.90 6.45 6.41
N ARG A 144 17.86 6.38 5.57
CA ARG A 144 16.50 6.00 5.97
C ARG A 144 16.00 4.81 5.16
N VAL A 145 15.27 3.92 5.80
CA VAL A 145 14.57 2.82 5.11
C VAL A 145 13.24 3.36 4.59
N LEU A 146 13.08 3.39 3.26
CA LEU A 146 11.88 3.92 2.62
C LEU A 146 11.25 2.85 1.71
N PRO A 147 9.91 2.74 1.67
CA PRO A 147 9.21 1.88 0.72
C PRO A 147 9.29 2.49 -0.68
N PHE A 148 9.69 1.69 -1.67
CA PHE A 148 9.78 2.14 -3.06
C PHE A 148 8.84 1.37 -3.98
N VAL A 149 8.78 0.04 -3.82
CA VAL A 149 7.96 -0.84 -4.64
C VAL A 149 6.93 -1.52 -3.74
N MET A 150 5.69 -1.52 -4.20
CA MET A 150 4.60 -2.27 -3.60
C MET A 150 4.08 -3.27 -4.62
N GLY A 151 3.68 -4.45 -4.19
CA GLY A 151 3.15 -5.49 -5.06
C GLY A 151 2.00 -6.24 -4.41
N LEU A 152 1.10 -6.73 -5.25
CA LEU A 152 0.03 -7.64 -4.86
C LEU A 152 0.25 -8.96 -5.57
N MET A 153 0.13 -10.06 -4.85
CA MET A 153 0.40 -11.41 -5.36
C MET A 153 -0.71 -12.37 -4.93
N THR A 154 -1.08 -13.29 -5.82
CA THR A 154 -1.95 -14.43 -5.47
C THR A 154 -1.17 -15.59 -4.89
N GLU A 155 0.08 -15.75 -5.29
CA GLU A 155 0.95 -16.87 -4.91
C GLU A 155 2.25 -16.41 -4.26
N ARG A 156 2.80 -17.28 -3.41
CA ARG A 156 4.10 -17.10 -2.72
C ARG A 156 5.12 -18.11 -3.19
N THR A 157 5.13 -18.36 -4.49
CA THR A 157 6.07 -19.29 -5.11
C THR A 157 7.36 -18.58 -5.46
N VAL A 158 8.45 -19.34 -5.62
CA VAL A 158 9.72 -18.80 -6.13
C VAL A 158 9.49 -18.12 -7.48
N GLY A 159 8.65 -18.69 -8.34
CA GLY A 159 8.28 -18.11 -9.63
C GLY A 159 7.65 -16.73 -9.51
N ALA A 160 6.63 -16.59 -8.66
CA ALA A 160 5.92 -15.33 -8.45
C ALA A 160 6.85 -14.21 -7.95
N TYR A 161 7.68 -14.48 -6.94
CA TYR A 161 8.66 -13.49 -6.47
C TYR A 161 9.67 -13.13 -7.56
N ARG A 162 10.13 -14.11 -8.35
CA ARG A 162 11.08 -13.86 -9.43
C ARG A 162 10.49 -12.97 -10.51
N GLN A 163 9.21 -13.11 -10.87
CA GLN A 163 8.55 -12.21 -11.81
C GLN A 163 8.63 -10.76 -11.34
N ILE A 164 8.25 -10.49 -10.08
CA ILE A 164 8.33 -9.14 -9.50
C ILE A 164 9.78 -8.63 -9.48
N LEU A 165 10.73 -9.44 -9.00
CA LEU A 165 12.13 -9.02 -8.91
C LEU A 165 12.76 -8.76 -10.29
N GLN A 166 12.42 -9.57 -11.30
CA GLN A 166 12.87 -9.39 -12.68
C GLN A 166 12.28 -8.12 -13.29
N HIS A 167 10.98 -7.88 -13.09
CA HIS A 167 10.32 -6.66 -13.51
C HIS A 167 10.97 -5.42 -12.88
N VAL A 168 11.19 -5.42 -11.57
CA VAL A 168 11.85 -4.32 -10.84
C VAL A 168 13.27 -4.09 -11.38
N LYS A 169 14.05 -5.15 -11.60
CA LYS A 169 15.42 -5.04 -12.17
C LYS A 169 15.38 -4.46 -13.59
N ALA A 170 14.41 -4.86 -14.41
CA ALA A 170 14.23 -4.35 -15.77
C ALA A 170 13.86 -2.86 -15.75
N LYS A 171 12.84 -2.47 -14.97
CA LYS A 171 12.43 -1.07 -14.81
C LYS A 171 13.53 -0.18 -14.25
N VAL A 172 14.29 -0.64 -13.26
CA VAL A 172 15.46 0.10 -12.76
C VAL A 172 16.48 0.32 -13.89
N ARG A 173 16.76 -0.71 -14.69
CA ARG A 173 17.71 -0.60 -15.81
C ARG A 173 17.21 0.36 -16.89
N GLU A 174 15.94 0.30 -17.22
CA GLU A 174 15.29 1.17 -18.19
C GLU A 174 15.38 2.64 -17.78
N VAL A 175 14.99 2.96 -16.54
CA VAL A 175 14.88 4.35 -16.07
C VAL A 175 16.25 4.97 -15.74
N SER A 176 17.17 4.20 -15.16
CA SER A 176 18.45 4.73 -14.67
C SER A 176 19.64 4.47 -15.59
N GLY A 177 19.51 3.57 -16.58
CA GLY A 177 20.62 3.02 -17.36
C GLY A 177 21.50 2.01 -16.59
N HIS A 178 21.32 1.87 -15.27
CA HIS A 178 22.16 1.08 -14.39
C HIS A 178 21.45 -0.16 -13.86
N ARG A 179 22.21 -1.20 -13.51
CA ARG A 179 21.64 -2.42 -12.92
C ARG A 179 21.36 -2.19 -11.43
N LEU A 180 20.22 -2.70 -10.95
CA LEU A 180 19.99 -2.83 -9.52
C LEU A 180 20.96 -3.87 -8.94
N ARG A 181 21.89 -3.43 -8.09
CA ARG A 181 22.97 -4.27 -7.51
C ARG A 181 23.13 -3.98 -6.01
N PRO A 182 22.19 -4.44 -5.17
CA PRO A 182 22.35 -4.31 -3.73
C PRO A 182 23.54 -5.15 -3.25
N ARG A 183 24.22 -4.68 -2.21
CA ARG A 183 25.25 -5.44 -1.48
C ARG A 183 24.63 -6.40 -0.48
N ARG A 184 23.46 -6.03 0.08
CA ARG A 184 22.74 -6.83 1.07
C ARG A 184 21.25 -6.79 0.81
N VAL A 185 20.58 -7.91 1.01
CA VAL A 185 19.13 -8.04 0.97
C VAL A 185 18.70 -8.66 2.29
N VAL A 186 17.84 -7.97 3.02
CA VAL A 186 17.28 -8.41 4.29
C VAL A 186 15.83 -8.80 4.08
N ILE A 187 15.47 -10.03 4.41
CA ILE A 187 14.15 -10.59 4.15
C ILE A 187 13.66 -11.39 5.35
N ASP A 188 12.37 -11.68 5.39
CA ASP A 188 11.85 -12.66 6.34
C ASP A 188 12.37 -14.09 6.02
N PHE A 189 11.94 -15.06 6.81
CA PHE A 189 12.40 -16.45 6.68
C PHE A 189 11.56 -17.27 5.70
N GLU A 190 10.88 -16.63 4.75
CA GLU A 190 10.10 -17.35 3.74
C GLU A 190 11.03 -17.96 2.68
N LEU A 191 11.04 -19.30 2.59
CA LEU A 191 11.96 -20.04 1.71
C LEU A 191 11.84 -19.62 0.24
N ALA A 192 10.62 -19.37 -0.23
CA ALA A 192 10.38 -18.97 -1.62
C ALA A 192 11.01 -17.61 -1.93
N LEU A 193 10.87 -16.64 -1.02
CA LEU A 193 11.46 -15.31 -1.13
C LEU A 193 12.99 -15.36 -1.04
N ILE A 194 13.54 -16.18 -0.13
CA ILE A 194 14.99 -16.42 -0.02
C ILE A 194 15.53 -16.96 -1.35
N THR A 195 14.95 -18.05 -1.85
CA THR A 195 15.40 -18.72 -3.08
C THR A 195 15.31 -17.79 -4.30
N ALA A 196 14.24 -17.00 -4.40
CA ALA A 196 14.08 -16.00 -5.46
C ALA A 196 15.19 -14.95 -5.40
N ASN A 197 15.51 -14.42 -4.21
CA ASN A 197 16.54 -13.41 -4.03
C ASN A 197 17.95 -13.96 -4.26
N GLU A 198 18.27 -15.17 -3.80
CA GLU A 198 19.55 -15.83 -4.11
C GLU A 198 19.74 -15.99 -5.62
N THR A 199 18.65 -16.27 -6.34
CA THR A 199 18.71 -16.41 -7.81
C THR A 199 18.86 -15.08 -8.53
N GLU A 200 18.11 -14.05 -8.12
CA GLU A 200 18.03 -12.76 -8.80
C GLU A 200 19.13 -11.77 -8.38
N PHE A 201 19.64 -11.87 -7.15
CA PHE A 201 20.69 -11.03 -6.58
C PHE A 201 21.89 -11.84 -6.09
N ARG A 202 22.46 -12.68 -6.97
CA ARG A 202 23.57 -13.61 -6.67
C ARG A 202 24.82 -13.01 -6.00
N GLN A 203 25.03 -11.71 -6.13
CA GLN A 203 26.18 -11.01 -5.56
C GLN A 203 25.87 -10.34 -4.20
N ALA A 204 24.60 -10.30 -3.82
CA ALA A 204 24.17 -9.72 -2.55
C ALA A 204 24.29 -10.75 -1.43
N VAL A 205 24.64 -10.29 -0.23
CA VAL A 205 24.49 -11.08 0.98
C VAL A 205 23.02 -11.13 1.35
N ILE A 206 22.43 -12.32 1.35
CA ILE A 206 21.05 -12.54 1.82
C ILE A 206 21.09 -12.72 3.34
N SER A 207 20.24 -12.01 4.06
CA SER A 207 20.17 -12.07 5.53
C SER A 207 18.72 -12.16 5.99
N GLY A 208 18.49 -12.98 7.02
CA GLY A 208 17.22 -12.97 7.74
C GLY A 208 17.01 -11.68 8.53
N CYS A 209 15.76 -11.24 8.61
CA CYS A 209 15.34 -10.08 9.38
C CYS A 209 15.39 -10.39 10.89
N TYR A 210 16.19 -9.61 11.64
CA TYR A 210 16.35 -9.79 13.09
C TYR A 210 15.02 -9.63 13.85
N PHE A 211 14.18 -8.69 13.43
CA PHE A 211 12.86 -8.50 14.03
C PHE A 211 11.99 -9.76 13.92
N HIS A 212 11.88 -10.34 12.72
CA HIS A 212 11.14 -11.59 12.50
C HIS A 212 11.78 -12.78 13.23
N PHE A 213 13.10 -12.79 13.38
CA PHE A 213 13.81 -13.79 14.18
C PHE A 213 13.42 -13.71 15.66
N CYS A 214 13.47 -12.52 16.27
CA CYS A 214 13.07 -12.30 17.66
C CYS A 214 11.60 -12.68 17.89
N GLN A 215 10.70 -12.31 16.98
CA GLN A 215 9.29 -12.72 17.06
C GLN A 215 9.12 -14.24 17.01
N SER A 216 9.89 -14.92 16.16
CA SER A 216 9.84 -16.38 16.02
C SER A 216 10.40 -17.08 17.27
N LEU A 217 11.50 -16.57 17.82
CA LEU A 217 12.03 -17.04 19.10
C LEU A 217 11.03 -16.84 20.24
N TRP A 218 10.42 -15.66 20.33
CA TRP A 218 9.45 -15.36 21.40
C TRP A 218 8.22 -16.27 21.34
N ARG A 219 7.67 -16.51 20.13
CA ARG A 219 6.61 -17.50 19.94
C ARG A 219 7.03 -18.90 20.39
N ARG A 220 8.28 -19.28 20.15
CA ARG A 220 8.81 -20.59 20.57
C ARG A 220 8.99 -20.68 22.09
N VAL A 221 9.45 -19.60 22.72
CA VAL A 221 9.54 -19.49 24.19
C VAL A 221 8.16 -19.68 24.83
N GLN A 222 7.13 -19.02 24.30
CA GLN A 222 5.74 -19.19 24.76
C GLN A 222 5.24 -20.64 24.58
N GLN A 223 5.48 -21.26 23.42
CA GLN A 223 5.06 -22.65 23.16
C GLN A 223 5.72 -23.69 24.05
N LEU A 224 6.88 -23.37 24.62
CA LEU A 224 7.63 -24.25 25.51
C LEU A 224 7.35 -23.92 26.99
N ASP A 225 6.40 -23.02 27.28
CA ASP A 225 6.09 -22.53 28.61
C ASP A 225 7.32 -22.01 29.37
N LEU A 226 8.29 -21.46 28.61
CA LEU A 226 9.51 -20.84 29.14
C LEU A 226 9.33 -19.33 29.37
N ALA A 227 8.19 -18.77 28.96
CA ALA A 227 7.79 -17.45 29.35
C ALA A 227 7.38 -17.53 30.82
N ALA A 228 8.18 -16.96 31.73
CA ALA A 228 7.75 -16.84 33.11
C ALA A 228 6.41 -16.11 33.16
N ASP A 229 5.45 -16.64 33.94
CA ASP A 229 4.24 -15.91 34.29
C ASP A 229 4.68 -14.59 34.91
N THR A 230 4.45 -13.50 34.18
CA THR A 230 4.48 -12.17 34.78
C THR A 230 3.12 -11.92 35.42
N ASP A 231 2.71 -12.85 36.29
CA ASP A 231 1.70 -12.54 37.28
C ASP A 231 2.33 -11.55 38.26
N GLY A 232 1.58 -10.47 38.50
CA GLY A 232 2.00 -9.25 39.19
C GLY A 232 3.05 -9.44 40.27
N ALA A 233 4.23 -8.89 40.04
CA ALA A 233 5.07 -8.43 41.13
C ALA A 233 4.48 -7.10 41.63
N ASP A 234 3.53 -7.21 42.57
CA ASP A 234 3.27 -6.15 43.54
C ASP A 234 4.58 -5.79 44.25
N ALA A 235 5.03 -4.55 44.07
CA ALA A 235 5.79 -3.75 45.03
C ALA A 235 5.74 -2.26 44.63
#